data_AF-A0A372E197-F1
#
_entry.id   AF-A0A372E197-F1
#
_cell.length_a   1.000
_cell.length_b   1.000
_cell.length_c   1.000
_cell.angle_alpha   90.00
_cell.angle_beta   90.00
_cell.angle_gamma   90.00
#
_symmetry.space_group_name_H-M   'P 1'
#
loop_
_entity.id
_entity.type
_entity.pdbx_description
1 polymer ?
#
loop_
_entity_poly.entity_id
_entity_poly.type
_entity_poly.pdbx_seq_one_letter_code
_entity_poly.pdbx_strand_id
1 'polypeptide(L)'
;MLDVQREELPQAYLLIPSYLAANTTDSEVLARALHRASRAGKPAVVVDLSLIDTLSNDAIELLLAYTFVLRAQSRQLILCHTPQASRHRFQCIDSNSQPLLVASVLDAMQEIELEASRTS
;
A
#
# COMPACT_ATOMS: atom_id res chain seq x y z
N MET A 1 8.04 6.37 -16.15
CA MET A 1 8.60 6.72 -14.84
C MET A 1 7.49 6.78 -13.82
N LEU A 2 7.49 5.85 -12.88
CA LEU A 2 6.65 5.95 -11.70
C LEU A 2 7.06 7.20 -10.92
N ASP A 3 6.11 8.07 -10.65
CA ASP A 3 6.18 9.04 -9.56
C ASP A 3 5.27 8.58 -8.42
N VAL A 4 5.55 9.04 -7.21
CA VAL A 4 4.75 8.70 -6.04
C VAL A 4 4.55 9.96 -5.24
N GLN A 5 3.33 10.51 -5.30
CA GLN A 5 2.89 11.56 -4.39
C GLN A 5 2.74 10.97 -2.99
N ARG A 6 3.06 11.79 -1.98
CA ARG A 6 3.12 11.37 -0.57
C ARG A 6 2.37 12.37 0.28
N GLU A 7 1.58 11.88 1.21
CA GLU A 7 0.85 12.71 2.15
C GLU A 7 0.85 12.08 3.54
N GLU A 8 1.09 12.88 4.57
CA GLU A 8 0.99 12.44 5.96
C GLU A 8 -0.40 12.74 6.50
N LEU A 9 -1.14 11.69 6.83
CA LEU A 9 -2.43 11.75 7.50
C LEU A 9 -2.23 11.49 9.00
N PRO A 10 -3.21 11.82 9.86
CA PRO A 10 -3.09 11.59 11.30
C PRO A 10 -2.73 10.15 11.65
N GLN A 11 -3.40 9.17 11.03
CA GLN A 11 -3.21 7.74 11.30
C GLN A 11 -2.59 6.95 10.12
N ALA A 12 -2.20 7.62 9.04
CA ALA A 12 -1.65 6.93 7.88
C ALA A 12 -0.56 7.72 7.17
N TYR A 13 0.29 7.01 6.45
CA TYR A 13 1.14 7.58 5.40
C TYR A 13 0.59 7.17 4.05
N LEU A 14 0.08 8.13 3.26
CA LEU A 14 -0.56 7.88 1.97
C LEU A 14 0.48 7.98 0.86
N LEU A 15 0.51 6.97 -0.01
CA LEU A 15 1.28 6.91 -1.25
C LEU A 15 0.31 6.85 -2.43
N ILE A 16 0.49 7.72 -3.42
CA ILE A 16 -0.30 7.73 -4.65
C ILE A 16 0.66 7.57 -5.83
N PRO A 17 0.93 6.33 -6.28
CA PRO A 17 1.79 6.08 -7.43
C PRO A 17 1.09 6.49 -8.73
N SER A 18 1.83 7.11 -9.65
CA SER A 18 1.34 7.49 -10.98
C SER A 18 2.44 7.29 -12.02
N TYR A 19 2.07 7.03 -13.27
CA TYR A 19 3.04 6.94 -14.36
C TYR A 19 3.23 8.30 -15.02
N LEU A 20 4.39 8.94 -14.79
CA LEU A 20 4.94 9.97 -15.67
C LEU A 20 5.69 9.28 -16.84
N ALA A 21 5.92 9.97 -17.95
CA ALA A 21 6.43 9.40 -19.21
C ALA A 21 7.57 8.35 -19.07
N ALA A 22 7.55 7.37 -19.97
CA ALA A 22 8.28 6.09 -19.91
C ALA A 22 9.80 6.20 -19.65
N ASN A 23 10.24 5.59 -18.55
CA ASN A 23 11.62 5.14 -18.30
C ASN A 23 11.54 3.99 -17.27
N THR A 24 12.62 3.21 -17.13
CA THR A 24 12.61 1.81 -16.65
C THR A 24 12.88 1.59 -15.16
N THR A 25 12.75 2.61 -14.29
CA THR A 25 13.18 2.55 -12.87
C THR A 25 12.03 2.46 -11.84
N ASP A 26 10.87 1.95 -12.26
CA ASP A 26 9.60 2.11 -11.52
C ASP A 26 9.56 1.34 -10.18
N SER A 27 10.06 0.10 -10.15
CA SER A 27 10.09 -0.73 -8.93
C SER A 27 10.96 -0.11 -7.83
N GLU A 28 12.07 0.54 -8.18
CA GLU A 28 12.93 1.19 -7.19
C GLU A 28 12.28 2.45 -6.61
N VAL A 29 11.53 3.21 -7.42
CA VAL A 29 10.82 4.40 -6.93
C VAL A 29 9.76 3.98 -5.91
N LEU A 30 9.00 2.93 -6.21
CA LEU A 30 8.03 2.37 -5.27
C LEU A 30 8.71 1.85 -4.01
N ALA A 31 9.82 1.12 -4.13
CA ALA A 31 10.57 0.60 -2.98
C ALA A 31 11.07 1.73 -2.07
N ARG A 32 11.62 2.80 -2.66
CA ARG A 32 12.05 3.99 -1.90
C ARG A 32 10.88 4.69 -1.20
N ALA A 33 9.71 4.76 -1.84
CA ALA A 33 8.53 5.37 -1.25
C ALA A 33 7.99 4.54 -0.07
N LEU A 34 7.87 3.22 -0.25
CA LEU A 34 7.45 2.28 0.79
C LEU A 34 8.42 2.29 1.97
N HIS A 35 9.73 2.30 1.70
CA HIS A 35 10.74 2.37 2.75
C HIS A 35 10.63 3.64 3.60
N ARG A 36 10.32 4.79 2.97
CA ARG A 36 10.08 6.03 3.71
C ARG A 36 8.80 5.94 4.54
N ALA A 37 7.70 5.47 3.94
CA ALA A 37 6.42 5.32 4.63
C ALA A 37 6.51 4.35 5.82
N SER A 38 7.26 3.25 5.68
CA SER A 38 7.49 2.29 6.76
C SER A 38 8.31 2.88 7.91
N ARG A 39 9.00 4.01 7.73
CA ARG A 39 9.74 4.70 8.79
C ARG A 39 8.99 5.88 9.41
N ALA A 40 7.83 6.27 8.87
CA ALA A 40 7.06 7.42 9.34
C ALA A 40 6.34 7.20 10.69
N GLY A 41 6.39 6.00 11.27
CA GLY A 41 5.79 5.70 12.57
C GLY A 41 4.25 5.70 12.60
N LYS A 42 3.58 5.86 11.45
CA LYS A 42 2.11 5.81 11.32
C LYS A 42 1.58 4.39 11.48
N PRO A 43 0.41 4.17 12.10
CA PRO A 43 -0.13 2.82 12.31
C PRO A 43 -0.45 2.12 10.98
N ALA A 44 -0.74 2.86 9.91
CA ALA A 44 -0.90 2.31 8.57
C ALA A 44 -0.07 3.03 7.51
N VAL A 45 0.27 2.28 6.46
CA VAL A 45 0.68 2.81 5.16
C VAL A 45 -0.45 2.51 4.18
N VAL A 46 -0.94 3.53 3.49
CA VAL A 46 -2.01 3.40 2.49
C VAL A 46 -1.41 3.64 1.12
N VAL A 47 -1.69 2.75 0.17
CA VAL A 47 -1.28 2.89 -1.24
C VAL A 47 -2.52 3.02 -2.08
N ASP A 48 -2.74 4.20 -2.65
CA ASP A 48 -3.82 4.44 -3.59
C ASP A 48 -3.37 4.15 -5.02
N LEU A 49 -3.91 3.08 -5.59
CA LEU A 49 -3.58 2.63 -6.94
C LEU A 49 -4.56 3.19 -8.00
N SER A 50 -5.33 4.23 -7.67
CA SER A 50 -6.32 4.84 -8.56
C SER A 50 -5.76 5.33 -9.91
N LEU A 51 -4.47 5.63 -9.97
CA LEU A 51 -3.76 6.08 -11.18
C LEU A 51 -2.92 4.99 -11.85
N ILE A 52 -3.11 3.73 -11.45
CA ILE A 52 -2.34 2.58 -11.91
C ILE A 52 -3.28 1.57 -12.56
N ASP A 53 -3.15 1.35 -13.86
CA ASP A 53 -3.98 0.37 -14.59
C ASP A 53 -3.50 -1.07 -14.37
N THR A 54 -2.19 -1.27 -14.26
CA THR A 54 -1.57 -2.59 -14.10
C THR A 54 -0.40 -2.54 -13.13
N LEU A 55 -0.22 -3.62 -12.38
CA LEU A 55 0.95 -3.81 -11.52
C LEU A 55 1.86 -4.88 -12.13
N SER A 56 3.16 -4.60 -12.17
CA SER A 56 4.17 -5.59 -12.50
C SER A 56 4.27 -6.66 -11.40
N ASN A 57 4.90 -7.80 -11.74
CA ASN A 57 5.09 -8.84 -10.74
C ASN A 57 5.97 -8.39 -9.58
N ASP A 58 7.05 -7.65 -9.88
CA ASP A 58 7.96 -7.07 -8.90
C ASP A 58 7.25 -6.10 -7.96
N ALA A 59 6.33 -5.27 -8.47
CA ALA A 59 5.57 -4.33 -7.63
C ALA A 59 4.65 -5.09 -6.66
N ILE A 60 4.03 -6.17 -7.11
CA ILE A 60 3.18 -7.01 -6.25
C ILE A 60 4.02 -7.71 -5.17
N GLU A 61 5.16 -8.30 -5.54
CA GLU A 61 6.06 -8.94 -4.58
C GLU A 61 6.60 -7.95 -3.54
N LEU A 62 6.94 -6.74 -3.99
CA LEU A 62 7.37 -5.66 -3.12
C LEU A 62 6.27 -5.23 -2.15
N LEU A 63 5.02 -5.07 -2.62
CA LEU A 63 3.88 -4.73 -1.76
C LEU A 63 3.65 -5.82 -0.71
N LEU A 64 3.71 -7.10 -1.09
CA LEU A 64 3.59 -8.23 -0.17
C LEU A 64 4.72 -8.28 0.86
N ALA A 65 5.96 -8.02 0.43
CA ALA A 65 7.10 -7.93 1.35
C ALA A 65 6.89 -6.81 2.39
N TYR A 66 6.37 -5.65 1.97
CA TYR A 66 6.06 -4.56 2.89
C TYR A 66 4.83 -4.84 3.78
N THR A 67 3.86 -5.62 3.31
CA THR A 67 2.79 -6.14 4.17
C THR A 67 3.38 -6.94 5.32
N PHE A 68 4.30 -7.86 5.03
CA PHE A 68 4.97 -8.67 6.05
C PHE A 68 5.78 -7.81 7.04
N VAL A 69 6.59 -6.87 6.52
CA VAL A 69 7.42 -5.98 7.35
C VAL A 69 6.58 -5.11 8.28
N LEU A 70 5.48 -4.54 7.79
CA LEU A 70 4.61 -3.69 8.60
C LEU A 70 3.84 -4.52 9.64
N ARG A 71 3.35 -5.70 9.27
CA ARG A 71 2.67 -6.61 10.22
C ARG A 71 3.57 -7.04 11.37
N ALA A 72 4.86 -7.29 11.12
CA ALA A 72 5.83 -7.60 12.18
C ALA A 72 6.01 -6.45 13.19
N GLN A 73 5.55 -5.24 12.86
CA GLN A 73 5.56 -4.05 13.71
C GLN A 73 4.16 -3.70 14.25
N SER A 74 3.18 -4.60 14.15
CA SER A 74 1.76 -4.35 14.46
C SER A 74 1.15 -3.20 13.67
N ARG A 75 1.59 -3.03 12.42
CA ARG A 75 1.14 -1.98 11.50
C ARG A 75 0.57 -2.60 10.24
N GLN A 76 -0.21 -1.82 9.49
CA GLN A 76 -0.93 -2.34 8.32
C GLN A 76 -0.46 -1.70 7.02
N LEU A 77 -0.42 -2.51 5.96
CA LEU A 77 -0.42 -2.02 4.58
C LEU A 77 -1.84 -2.17 4.02
N ILE A 78 -2.41 -1.07 3.56
CA ILE A 78 -3.75 -1.03 2.96
C ILE A 78 -3.62 -0.61 1.50
N LEU A 79 -4.23 -1.36 0.59
CA LEU A 79 -4.24 -1.04 -0.83
C LEU A 79 -5.64 -0.60 -1.25
N CYS A 80 -5.74 0.60 -1.80
CA CYS A 80 -6.96 1.16 -2.36
C CYS A 80 -6.96 1.01 -3.89
N HIS A 81 -8.16 0.96 -4.49
CA HIS A 81 -8.33 0.92 -5.95
C HIS A 81 -7.45 -0.12 -6.67
N THR A 82 -7.19 -1.27 -6.03
CA THR A 82 -6.29 -2.29 -6.59
C THR A 82 -6.79 -2.77 -7.96
N PRO A 83 -5.94 -2.80 -9.01
CA PRO A 83 -6.34 -3.26 -10.33
C PRO A 83 -6.92 -4.67 -10.31
N GLN A 84 -8.03 -4.89 -11.01
CA GLN A 84 -8.76 -6.16 -10.98
C GLN A 84 -7.87 -7.34 -11.40
N ALA A 85 -7.02 -7.16 -12.42
CA ALA A 85 -6.08 -8.18 -12.88
C ALA A 85 -5.08 -8.61 -11.80
N SER A 86 -4.77 -7.72 -10.85
CA SER A 86 -3.78 -7.96 -9.79
C SER A 86 -4.40 -8.48 -8.48
N ARG A 87 -5.70 -8.24 -8.26
CA ARG A 87 -6.40 -8.63 -7.01
C ARG A 87 -6.24 -10.10 -6.66
N HIS A 88 -6.36 -10.99 -7.64
CA HIS A 88 -6.21 -12.43 -7.45
C HIS A 88 -4.85 -12.79 -6.82
N ARG A 89 -3.76 -12.13 -7.23
CA ARG A 89 -2.42 -12.41 -6.68
C ARG A 89 -2.29 -12.09 -5.20
N PHE A 90 -3.00 -11.06 -4.72
CA PHE A 90 -3.02 -10.72 -3.29
C PHE A 90 -3.93 -11.67 -2.49
N GLN A 91 -5.01 -12.17 -3.09
CA GLN A 91 -6.00 -13.01 -2.43
C GLN A 91 -5.60 -14.50 -2.34
N CYS A 92 -4.66 -14.96 -3.17
CA CYS A 92 -4.20 -16.36 -3.17
C CYS A 92 -3.15 -16.68 -2.09
N ILE A 93 -2.82 -15.74 -1.22
CA ILE A 93 -1.80 -15.90 -0.17
C ILE A 93 -2.51 -16.19 1.16
N ASP A 94 -1.80 -16.75 2.15
CA ASP A 94 -2.33 -16.91 3.50
C ASP A 94 -2.93 -15.60 4.04
N SER A 95 -4.10 -15.67 4.69
CA SER A 95 -4.85 -14.51 5.16
C SER A 95 -4.05 -13.62 6.13
N ASN A 96 -3.08 -14.19 6.85
CA ASN A 96 -2.18 -13.44 7.74
C ASN A 96 -1.05 -12.72 7.00
N SER A 97 -0.95 -12.89 5.69
CA SER A 97 0.07 -12.28 4.84
C SER A 97 -0.52 -11.41 3.73
N GLN A 98 -1.85 -11.37 3.56
CA GLN A 98 -2.50 -10.50 2.58
C GLN A 98 -2.52 -9.03 3.06
N PRO A 99 -2.29 -8.04 2.19
CA PRO A 99 -2.63 -6.66 2.52
C PRO A 99 -4.16 -6.53 2.67
N LEU A 100 -4.61 -5.53 3.43
CA LEU A 100 -6.02 -5.17 3.43
C LEU A 100 -6.35 -4.49 2.10
N LEU A 101 -7.32 -5.01 1.36
CA LEU A 101 -7.78 -4.44 0.10
C LEU A 101 -9.10 -3.73 0.34
N VAL A 102 -9.15 -2.44 0.03
CA VAL A 102 -10.37 -1.62 0.17
C VAL A 102 -10.71 -0.90 -1.14
N ALA A 103 -11.94 -0.40 -1.25
CA ALA A 103 -12.37 0.28 -2.46
C ALA A 103 -11.74 1.67 -2.57
N SER A 104 -11.67 2.43 -1.49
CA SER A 104 -11.20 3.82 -1.48
C SER A 104 -10.29 4.17 -0.29
N VAL A 105 -9.62 5.33 -0.36
CA VAL A 105 -8.87 5.90 0.76
C VAL A 105 -9.77 6.20 1.96
N LEU A 106 -11.04 6.57 1.72
CA LEU A 106 -12.00 6.80 2.79
C LEU A 106 -12.29 5.51 3.58
N ASP A 107 -12.48 4.39 2.87
CA ASP A 107 -12.67 3.08 3.51
C ASP A 107 -11.42 2.67 4.30
N ALA A 108 -10.21 2.96 3.77
CA ALA A 108 -8.96 2.73 4.50
C ALA A 108 -8.93 3.49 5.83
N MET A 109 -9.36 4.75 5.86
CA MET A 109 -9.37 5.54 7.10
C MET A 109 -10.35 4.97 8.11
N GLN A 110 -11.54 4.54 7.66
CA GLN A 110 -12.55 3.91 8.52
C GLN A 110 -12.03 2.61 9.14
N GLU A 111 -11.35 1.77 8.35
CA GLU A 111 -10.74 0.52 8.85
C GLU A 111 -9.67 0.79 9.91
N ILE A 112 -8.83 1.81 9.72
CA ILE A 112 -7.79 2.16 10.70
C ILE A 112 -8.43 2.66 12.01
N GLU A 113 -9.47 3.49 11.94
CA GLU A 113 -10.20 3.98 13.12
C GLU A 113 -10.91 2.85 13.88
N LEU A 114 -11.49 1.89 13.14
CA LEU A 114 -12.12 0.70 13.72
C LEU A 114 -11.08 -0.18 14.44
N GLU A 115 -9.91 -0.39 13.85
CA GLU A 115 -8.84 -1.19 14.46
C GLU A 115 -8.28 -0.49 15.72
N ALA A 116 -8.11 0.83 15.67
CA ALA A 116 -7.71 1.62 16.84
C ALA A 116 -8.72 1.52 18.00
N SER A 117 -10.02 1.46 17.67
CA SER A 117 -11.09 1.32 18.66
C SER A 117 -11.14 -0.08 19.29
N ARG A 118 -10.62 -1.11 18.61
CA ARG A 118 -10.58 -2.49 19.11
C ARG A 118 -9.38 -2.78 20.01
N THR A 119 -8.33 -1.96 19.90
CA THR A 119 -7.06 -2.13 20.61
C THR A 119 -6.92 -1.20 21.82
N SER A 120 -7.90 -0.32 22.05
CA SER A 120 -8.03 0.58 23.21
C SER A 120 -8.87 -0.04 24.32
#